data_AF-V3ZMR8-F1
#
_entry.id   AF-V3ZMR8-F1
#
_cell.length_a   1.000
_cell.length_b   1.000
_cell.length_c   1.000
_cell.angle_alpha   90.00
_cell.angle_beta   90.00
_cell.angle_gamma   90.00
#
_symmetry.space_group_name_H-M   'P 1'
#
loop_
_entity.id
_entity.type
_entity.pdbx_description
1 polymer ?
#
loop_
_entity_poly.entity_id
_entity_poly.type
_entity_poly.pdbx_seq_one_letter_code
_entity_poly.pdbx_strand_id
1 'polypeptide(L)'
;MGLHVYMFSKAALTNHDYDKYIPDIHINLYSIVFLIPGLRRAAVLIEEGRWVRALGEMSGWDVWTRQLLHRNIDGVSYVSAHHGGLFGFDGKLWAGTDDFMKRINPTSLKKMHDAIDRGAAAVSKVELGGKKYFVLKNDPSSNFVILKSTDRGAGCTVAKSNTCLVVGIYDNDSVQPANNTSQICDIRDHLVDAGY
;
A
#
# COMPACT_ATOMS: atom_id res chain seq x y z
N MET A 1 13.33 23.07 -30.49
CA MET A 1 12.32 22.52 -29.55
C MET A 1 12.29 23.46 -28.35
N GLY A 2 11.29 24.33 -28.25
CA GLY A 2 11.24 25.39 -27.24
C GLY A 2 10.72 24.86 -25.91
N LEU A 3 11.45 25.10 -24.82
CA LEU A 3 10.97 24.87 -23.46
C LEU A 3 9.99 25.99 -23.11
N HIS A 4 8.71 25.67 -22.95
CA HIS A 4 7.72 26.62 -22.44
C HIS A 4 7.58 26.41 -20.93
N VAL A 5 7.94 27.44 -20.16
CA VAL A 5 7.79 27.47 -18.71
C VAL A 5 6.46 28.13 -18.39
N TYR A 6 5.55 27.40 -17.75
CA TYR A 6 4.29 27.95 -17.26
C TYR A 6 4.34 28.01 -15.73
N MET A 7 4.27 29.22 -15.17
CA MET A 7 4.02 29.40 -13.74
C MET A 7 2.52 29.38 -13.52
N PHE A 8 2.03 28.37 -12.81
CA PHE A 8 0.64 28.30 -12.37
C PHE A 8 0.55 28.70 -10.90
N SER A 9 -0.36 29.62 -10.57
CA SER A 9 -0.78 29.82 -9.19
C SER A 9 -1.75 28.70 -8.79
N LYS A 10 -1.89 28.43 -7.49
CA LYS A 10 -2.77 27.39 -6.91
C LYS A 10 -4.19 27.38 -7.49
N ALA A 11 -4.68 28.53 -7.96
CA ALA A 11 -6.01 28.67 -8.56
C ALA A 11 -6.17 28.07 -9.97
N ALA A 12 -5.08 27.76 -10.68
CA ALA A 12 -5.15 27.26 -12.06
C ALA A 12 -5.18 25.72 -12.15
N LEU A 13 -4.79 25.01 -11.09
CA LEU A 13 -4.76 23.54 -11.05
C LEU A 13 -6.10 22.92 -10.65
N THR A 14 -7.04 23.70 -10.11
CA THR A 14 -8.35 23.24 -9.62
C THR A 14 -9.39 22.99 -10.73
N ASN A 15 -9.06 23.22 -12.00
CA ASN A 15 -9.98 23.07 -13.14
C ASN A 15 -9.78 21.77 -13.94
N HIS A 16 -8.86 20.90 -13.54
CA HIS A 16 -8.77 19.54 -14.07
C HIS A 16 -8.84 18.52 -12.94
N ASP A 17 -9.46 17.38 -13.22
CA ASP A 17 -9.81 16.21 -12.38
C ASP A 17 -8.65 15.55 -11.57
N TYR A 18 -7.54 16.26 -11.36
CA TYR A 18 -6.35 15.81 -10.64
C TYR A 18 -6.53 15.77 -9.11
N ASP A 19 -7.49 16.53 -8.56
CA ASP A 19 -7.82 16.50 -7.12
C ASP A 19 -8.33 15.12 -6.66
N LYS A 20 -8.85 14.29 -7.59
CA LYS A 20 -9.32 12.92 -7.27
C LYS A 20 -8.21 11.91 -7.02
N TYR A 21 -6.99 12.16 -7.51
CA TYR A 21 -5.92 11.15 -7.55
C TYR A 21 -4.72 11.48 -6.66
N ILE A 22 -4.66 12.69 -6.10
CA ILE A 22 -3.53 13.13 -5.29
C ILE A 22 -4.04 13.98 -4.13
N PRO A 23 -4.65 13.36 -3.09
CA PRO A 23 -4.90 14.09 -1.86
C PRO A 23 -3.54 14.32 -1.19
N ASP A 24 -3.23 15.57 -0.87
CA ASP A 24 -2.09 15.99 -0.05
C ASP A 24 -0.74 16.25 -0.74
N ILE A 25 -0.70 17.01 -1.85
CA ILE A 25 0.50 17.83 -2.13
C ILE A 25 0.30 19.23 -1.55
N HIS A 26 0.97 19.50 -0.43
CA HIS A 26 1.21 20.86 0.04
C HIS A 26 2.20 21.56 -0.89
N ILE A 27 1.70 22.21 -1.94
CA ILE A 27 2.49 23.07 -2.83
C ILE A 27 2.77 24.39 -2.10
N ASN A 28 3.99 24.56 -1.60
CA ASN A 28 4.45 25.85 -1.07
C ASN A 28 4.70 26.84 -2.22
N LEU A 29 4.74 28.15 -1.91
CA LEU A 29 4.89 29.24 -2.90
C LEU A 29 6.14 29.16 -3.80
N TYR A 30 7.05 28.22 -3.56
CA TYR A 30 8.31 28.03 -4.28
C TYR A 30 8.35 26.80 -5.20
N SER A 31 7.24 26.09 -5.37
CA SER A 31 7.19 24.90 -6.21
C SER A 31 6.87 25.24 -7.67
N ILE A 32 7.77 24.90 -8.58
CA ILE A 32 7.53 25.00 -10.04
C ILE A 32 7.11 23.62 -10.54
N VAL A 33 5.96 23.56 -11.23
CA VAL A 33 5.47 22.35 -11.88
C VAL A 33 5.74 22.44 -13.38
N PHE A 34 6.56 21.53 -13.92
CA PHE A 34 6.76 21.42 -15.36
C PHE A 34 5.77 20.43 -15.97
N LEU A 35 4.97 20.91 -16.92
CA LEU A 35 4.20 20.09 -17.85
C LEU A 35 4.93 20.06 -19.19
N ILE A 36 5.50 18.91 -19.55
CA ILE A 36 6.17 18.73 -20.85
C ILE A 36 5.14 18.17 -21.83
N PRO A 37 4.82 18.86 -22.94
CA PRO A 37 3.89 18.34 -23.94
C PRO A 37 4.36 16.99 -24.47
N GLY A 38 3.51 15.96 -24.36
CA GLY A 38 3.80 14.58 -24.78
C GLY A 38 4.27 13.65 -23.66
N LEU A 39 4.59 14.15 -22.46
CA LEU A 39 4.77 13.32 -21.27
C LEU A 39 3.53 13.42 -20.37
N ARG A 40 2.98 12.27 -19.98
CA ARG A 40 1.93 12.17 -18.93
C ARG A 40 2.50 12.42 -17.53
N ARG A 41 3.36 13.42 -17.34
CA ARG A 41 4.08 13.65 -16.08
C ARG A 41 4.05 15.13 -15.70
N ALA A 42 3.73 15.39 -14.44
CA ALA A 42 4.04 16.64 -13.76
C ALA A 42 5.27 16.40 -12.88
N ALA A 43 6.29 17.23 -13.00
CA ALA A 43 7.43 17.24 -12.08
C ALA A 43 7.22 18.34 -11.05
N VAL A 44 7.17 17.99 -9.75
CA VAL A 44 7.08 18.95 -8.64
C VAL A 44 8.49 19.21 -8.09
N LEU A 45 8.94 20.47 -8.13
CA LEU A 45 10.17 20.94 -7.49
C LEU A 45 9.91 21.31 -6.02
N ILE A 46 10.75 20.84 -5.09
CA ILE A 46 10.93 21.51 -3.77
C ILE A 46 12.42 21.47 -3.34
N GLU A 47 12.87 22.67 -2.92
CA GLU A 47 14.05 23.21 -2.22
C GLU A 47 15.35 22.41 -1.96
N GLU A 48 16.45 23.18 -1.90
CA GLU A 48 17.83 22.78 -1.54
C GLU A 48 18.64 21.97 -2.57
N GLY A 49 18.41 22.18 -3.86
CA GLY A 49 19.36 21.77 -4.90
C GLY A 49 19.57 20.25 -5.04
N ARG A 50 18.74 19.42 -4.40
CA ARG A 50 18.73 17.97 -4.59
C ARG A 50 17.64 17.59 -5.58
N TRP A 51 18.02 16.83 -6.60
CA TRP A 51 17.07 16.14 -7.46
C TRP A 51 16.32 15.11 -6.61
N VAL A 52 15.12 15.45 -6.16
CA VAL A 52 14.18 14.41 -5.71
C VAL A 52 13.68 13.75 -7.00
N ARG A 53 14.01 12.47 -7.17
CA ARG A 53 13.66 11.68 -8.36
C ARG A 53 12.17 11.88 -8.63
N ALA A 54 11.83 12.59 -9.71
CA ALA A 54 10.46 12.68 -10.19
C ALA A 54 9.91 11.26 -10.21
N LEU A 55 8.81 11.04 -9.48
CA LEU A 55 8.16 9.75 -9.31
C LEU A 55 8.28 8.97 -10.62
N GLY A 56 9.22 8.02 -10.66
CA GLY A 56 9.37 7.14 -11.83
C GLY A 56 8.00 6.52 -12.05
N GLU A 57 7.55 6.44 -13.31
CA GLU A 57 6.23 5.93 -13.71
C GLU A 57 5.69 4.96 -12.67
N MET A 58 4.86 5.47 -11.78
CA MET A 58 4.23 4.62 -10.78
C MET A 58 3.25 3.82 -11.59
N SER A 59 3.44 2.50 -11.62
CA SER A 59 2.39 1.64 -12.13
C SER A 59 1.14 1.91 -11.28
N GLY A 60 -0.05 1.74 -11.85
CA GLY A 60 -1.29 1.91 -11.07
C GLY A 60 -1.28 1.07 -9.77
N TRP A 61 -0.54 -0.04 -9.77
CA TRP A 61 -0.34 -0.93 -8.62
C TRP A 61 0.60 -0.39 -7.54
N ASP A 62 1.55 0.48 -7.89
CA ASP A 62 2.44 1.13 -6.92
C ASP A 62 1.70 2.14 -6.05
N VAL A 63 0.59 2.71 -6.55
CA VAL A 63 -0.28 3.59 -5.77
C VAL A 63 -0.98 2.79 -4.67
N TRP A 64 -1.58 1.65 -5.02
CA TRP A 64 -2.25 0.77 -4.08
C TRP A 64 -1.32 0.29 -2.96
N THR A 65 -0.11 -0.13 -3.30
CA THR A 65 0.83 -0.64 -2.29
C THR A 65 1.34 0.42 -1.34
N ARG A 66 1.49 1.68 -1.79
CA ARG A 66 1.84 2.79 -0.89
C ARG A 66 0.71 3.18 0.03
N GLN A 67 -0.54 3.08 -0.43
CA GLN A 67 -1.71 3.31 0.42
C GLN A 67 -1.80 2.27 1.55
N LEU A 68 -1.21 1.07 1.41
CA LEU A 68 -1.16 0.10 2.52
C LEU A 68 -0.33 0.59 3.72
N LEU A 69 0.63 1.48 3.49
CA LEU A 69 1.57 1.95 4.52
C LEU A 69 0.98 3.02 5.43
N HIS A 70 -0.02 3.76 4.94
CA HIS A 70 -0.62 4.88 5.65
C HIS A 70 -2.14 4.80 5.65
N ARG A 71 -2.74 5.04 6.81
CA ARG A 71 -4.17 5.22 6.99
C ARG A 71 -4.47 6.68 7.31
N ASN A 72 -5.34 7.31 6.53
CA ASN A 72 -5.83 8.66 6.84
C ASN A 72 -7.13 8.58 7.64
N ILE A 73 -7.19 9.23 8.80
CA ILE A 73 -8.40 9.37 9.61
C ILE A 73 -8.53 10.85 9.96
N ASP A 74 -9.63 11.47 9.56
CA ASP A 74 -9.95 12.89 9.82
C ASP A 74 -8.82 13.86 9.43
N GLY A 75 -8.11 13.58 8.33
CA GLY A 75 -7.00 14.40 7.83
C GLY A 75 -5.65 14.12 8.51
N VAL A 76 -5.60 13.17 9.45
CA VAL A 76 -4.37 12.74 10.11
C VAL A 76 -3.89 11.42 9.49
N SER A 77 -2.64 11.40 9.02
CA SER A 77 -2.00 10.20 8.49
C SER A 77 -1.33 9.39 9.60
N TYR A 78 -1.78 8.15 9.78
CA TYR A 78 -1.23 7.17 10.70
C TYR A 78 -0.45 6.11 9.92
N VAL A 79 0.66 5.64 10.47
CA VAL A 79 1.36 4.47 9.91
C VAL A 79 0.51 3.22 10.17
N SER A 80 0.16 2.51 9.11
CA SER A 80 -0.61 1.26 9.16
C SER A 80 0.25 0.03 8.89
N ALA A 81 1.35 0.17 8.15
CA ALA A 81 2.30 -0.93 7.88
C ALA A 81 3.69 -0.36 7.58
N HIS A 82 4.73 -1.17 7.79
CA HIS A 82 6.08 -0.88 7.28
C HIS A 82 6.33 -1.54 5.93
N HIS A 83 5.65 -2.65 5.67
CA HIS A 83 5.72 -3.38 4.42
C HIS A 83 4.31 -3.69 3.92
N GLY A 84 4.02 -3.38 2.65
CA GLY A 84 2.76 -3.70 1.99
C GLY A 84 2.96 -4.43 0.66
N GLY A 85 2.09 -5.38 0.35
CA GLY A 85 2.16 -6.11 -0.92
C GLY A 85 0.82 -6.70 -1.36
N LEU A 86 0.67 -6.80 -2.68
CA LEU A 86 -0.43 -7.47 -3.37
C LEU A 86 0.11 -8.73 -4.03
N PHE A 87 -0.53 -9.85 -3.75
CA PHE A 87 -0.12 -11.16 -4.26
C PHE A 87 -1.28 -11.84 -4.97
N GLY A 88 -1.07 -12.34 -6.18
CA GLY A 88 -2.06 -13.22 -6.81
C GLY A 88 -2.27 -14.50 -5.98
N PHE A 89 -3.37 -15.21 -6.21
CA PHE A 89 -3.58 -16.53 -5.58
C PHE A 89 -2.56 -17.60 -6.02
N ASP A 90 -1.84 -17.35 -7.11
CA ASP A 90 -0.66 -18.14 -7.51
C ASP A 90 0.59 -17.84 -6.65
N GLY A 91 0.50 -16.88 -5.73
CA GLY A 91 1.55 -16.43 -4.84
C GLY A 91 2.57 -15.50 -5.49
N LYS A 92 2.35 -15.06 -6.74
CA LYS A 92 3.21 -14.07 -7.38
C LYS A 92 2.94 -12.67 -6.82
N LEU A 93 4.02 -11.95 -6.54
CA LEU A 93 3.95 -10.54 -6.18
C LEU A 93 3.51 -9.71 -7.39
N TRP A 94 2.34 -9.07 -7.30
CA TRP A 94 1.86 -8.13 -8.32
C TRP A 94 2.48 -6.75 -8.10
N ALA A 95 2.51 -6.30 -6.86
CA ALA A 95 3.21 -5.09 -6.45
C ALA A 95 3.57 -5.17 -4.96
N GLY A 96 4.66 -4.52 -4.57
CA GLY A 96 5.08 -4.45 -3.17
C GLY A 96 5.93 -3.23 -2.88
N THR A 97 6.00 -2.84 -1.61
CA THR A 97 6.67 -1.61 -1.17
C THR A 97 8.19 -1.72 -1.15
N ASP A 98 8.74 -2.93 -1.06
CA ASP A 98 10.16 -3.18 -0.84
C ASP A 98 10.56 -4.63 -1.17
N ASP A 99 11.85 -4.94 -0.96
CA ASP A 99 12.41 -6.28 -1.15
C ASP A 99 11.98 -7.29 -0.08
N PHE A 100 11.39 -6.87 1.06
CA PHE A 100 10.82 -7.81 2.03
C PHE A 100 9.68 -8.59 1.40
N MET A 101 8.80 -7.90 0.67
CA MET A 101 7.66 -8.53 0.00
C MET A 101 8.08 -9.57 -1.04
N LYS A 102 9.20 -9.35 -1.73
CA LYS A 102 9.76 -10.31 -2.68
C LYS A 102 10.28 -11.59 -2.03
N ARG A 103 10.62 -11.56 -0.74
CA ARG A 103 11.09 -12.73 0.03
C ARG A 103 9.97 -13.60 0.57
N ILE A 104 8.71 -13.17 0.45
CA ILE A 104 7.57 -13.97 0.92
C ILE A 104 7.40 -15.19 0.03
N ASN A 105 7.43 -16.38 0.64
CA ASN A 105 7.28 -17.64 -0.07
C ASN A 105 5.81 -17.83 -0.54
N PRO A 106 5.57 -18.14 -1.83
CA PRO A 106 4.24 -18.48 -2.35
C PRO A 106 3.50 -19.57 -1.55
N THR A 107 4.23 -20.55 -1.01
CA THR A 107 3.66 -21.62 -0.19
C THR A 107 3.01 -21.10 1.09
N SER A 108 3.62 -20.07 1.71
CA SER A 108 3.07 -19.42 2.90
C SER A 108 1.82 -18.63 2.59
N LEU A 109 1.78 -17.96 1.43
CA LEU A 109 0.60 -17.23 0.96
C LEU A 109 -0.57 -18.18 0.65
N LYS A 110 -0.29 -19.32 0.00
CA LYS A 110 -1.31 -20.35 -0.24
C LYS A 110 -1.91 -20.87 1.07
N LYS A 111 -1.08 -21.09 2.11
CA LYS A 111 -1.58 -21.45 3.45
C LYS A 111 -2.50 -20.38 4.03
N MET A 112 -2.21 -19.09 3.82
CA MET A 112 -3.06 -18.00 4.29
C MET A 112 -4.37 -17.93 3.51
N HIS A 113 -4.32 -18.09 2.18
CA HIS A 113 -5.51 -18.22 1.35
C HIS A 113 -6.42 -19.36 1.84
N ASP A 114 -5.85 -20.55 2.02
CA ASP A 114 -6.60 -21.72 2.51
C ASP A 114 -7.14 -21.52 3.94
N ALA A 115 -6.40 -20.81 4.79
CA ALA A 115 -6.84 -20.48 6.15
C ALA A 115 -8.04 -19.53 6.12
N ILE A 116 -8.06 -18.53 5.23
CA ILE A 116 -9.19 -17.62 5.08
C ILE A 116 -10.44 -18.40 4.60
N ASP A 117 -10.28 -19.30 3.62
CA ASP A 117 -11.40 -20.07 3.07
C ASP A 117 -11.99 -21.13 4.01
N ARG A 118 -11.13 -21.83 4.77
CA ARG A 118 -11.54 -22.98 5.61
C ARG A 118 -11.66 -22.65 7.10
N GLY A 119 -11.33 -21.43 7.49
CA GLY A 119 -11.21 -21.02 8.89
C GLY A 119 -9.94 -21.52 9.59
N ALA A 120 -9.71 -20.99 10.79
CA ALA A 120 -8.45 -21.06 11.55
C ALA A 120 -7.88 -22.47 11.80
N ALA A 121 -8.73 -23.51 11.70
CA ALA A 121 -8.40 -24.88 12.11
C ALA A 121 -7.23 -25.51 11.32
N ALA A 122 -6.82 -24.94 10.18
CA ALA A 122 -5.79 -25.52 9.32
C ALA A 122 -4.36 -24.98 9.49
N VAL A 123 -4.15 -23.77 10.06
CA VAL A 123 -2.82 -23.14 10.11
C VAL A 123 -2.59 -22.39 11.42
N SER A 124 -1.81 -22.99 12.33
CA SER A 124 -1.44 -22.34 13.59
C SER A 124 -0.20 -21.44 13.47
N LYS A 125 0.67 -21.71 12.49
CA LYS A 125 1.94 -21.00 12.27
C LYS A 125 2.24 -20.83 10.79
N VAL A 126 2.76 -19.67 10.42
CA VAL A 126 3.21 -19.36 9.05
C VAL A 126 4.53 -18.58 9.11
N GLU A 127 5.37 -18.75 8.09
CA GLU A 127 6.59 -17.97 7.94
C GLU A 127 6.45 -17.02 6.75
N LEU A 128 6.61 -15.72 6.98
CA LEU A 128 6.56 -14.69 5.94
C LEU A 128 7.90 -13.95 5.93
N GLY A 129 8.60 -13.99 4.80
CA GLY A 129 9.89 -13.29 4.63
C GLY A 129 10.98 -13.72 5.63
N GLY A 130 10.92 -14.95 6.14
CA GLY A 130 11.85 -15.49 7.16
C GLY A 130 11.44 -15.23 8.62
N LYS A 131 10.33 -14.50 8.86
CA LYS A 131 9.79 -14.26 10.20
C LYS A 131 8.61 -15.18 10.49
N LYS A 132 8.53 -15.69 11.72
CA LYS A 132 7.48 -16.63 12.16
C LYS A 132 6.31 -15.87 12.77
N TYR A 133 5.11 -16.19 12.28
CA TYR A 133 3.85 -15.63 12.74
C TYR A 133 2.89 -16.72 13.20
N PHE A 134 2.02 -16.36 14.14
CA PHE A 134 0.92 -17.17 14.63
C PHE A 134 -0.40 -16.49 14.30
N VAL A 135 -1.41 -17.29 13.98
CA VAL A 135 -2.75 -16.76 13.77
C VAL A 135 -3.33 -16.30 15.10
N LEU A 136 -3.65 -15.01 15.18
CA LEU A 136 -4.28 -14.39 16.35
C LEU A 136 -5.80 -14.43 16.22
N LYS A 137 -6.31 -14.07 15.03
CA LYS A 137 -7.74 -14.08 14.71
C LYS A 137 -7.92 -14.48 13.27
N ASN A 138 -8.83 -15.41 13.04
CA ASN A 138 -9.31 -15.74 11.70
C ASN A 138 -10.82 -15.98 11.79
N ASP A 139 -11.57 -15.20 11.03
CA ASP A 139 -13.01 -15.32 10.91
C ASP A 139 -13.34 -15.57 9.43
N PRO A 140 -13.85 -16.76 9.08
CA PRO A 140 -14.18 -17.10 7.69
C PRO A 140 -15.14 -16.10 7.03
N SER A 141 -16.00 -15.45 7.82
CA SER A 141 -16.95 -14.46 7.29
C SER A 141 -16.28 -13.13 6.91
N SER A 142 -15.08 -12.88 7.42
CA SER A 142 -14.41 -11.59 7.31
C SER A 142 -13.43 -11.50 6.13
N ASN A 143 -13.13 -12.61 5.44
CA ASN A 143 -12.15 -12.67 4.34
C ASN A 143 -10.76 -12.10 4.70
N PHE A 144 -10.35 -12.14 5.97
CA PHE A 144 -9.01 -11.75 6.40
C PHE A 144 -8.55 -12.55 7.62
N VAL A 145 -7.23 -12.59 7.82
CA VAL A 145 -6.55 -13.19 8.97
C VAL A 145 -5.60 -12.18 9.59
N ILE A 146 -5.59 -12.14 10.93
CA ILE A 146 -4.66 -11.35 11.73
C ILE A 146 -3.61 -12.29 12.31
N LEU A 147 -2.35 -11.92 12.11
CA LEU A 147 -1.16 -12.65 12.48
C LEU A 147 -0.34 -11.85 13.48
N LYS A 148 0.24 -12.52 14.47
CA LYS A 148 1.18 -11.94 15.43
C LYS A 148 2.55 -12.59 15.28
N SER A 149 3.61 -11.79 15.25
CA SER A 149 4.99 -12.29 15.21
C SER A 149 5.43 -12.82 16.59
N THR A 150 6.48 -13.65 16.61
CA THR A 150 7.27 -13.89 17.83
C THR A 150 7.94 -12.62 18.34
N ASP A 151 8.27 -11.70 17.43
CA ASP A 151 9.01 -10.48 17.74
C ASP A 151 8.09 -9.48 18.43
N ARG A 152 8.62 -8.78 19.44
CA ARG A 152 7.83 -7.86 20.26
C ARG A 152 7.27 -6.72 19.41
N GLY A 153 5.94 -6.59 19.40
CA GLY A 153 5.23 -5.52 18.71
C GLY A 153 5.04 -5.73 17.21
N ALA A 154 5.53 -6.82 16.62
CA ALA A 154 5.37 -7.09 15.19
C ALA A 154 4.13 -7.96 14.90
N GLY A 155 3.54 -7.77 13.72
CA GLY A 155 2.37 -8.51 13.27
C GLY A 155 2.05 -8.26 11.80
N CYS A 156 0.97 -8.88 11.34
CA CYS A 156 0.58 -8.86 9.94
C CYS A 156 -0.93 -9.03 9.80
N THR A 157 -1.52 -8.38 8.81
CA THR A 157 -2.87 -8.69 8.34
C THR A 157 -2.79 -9.16 6.90
N VAL A 158 -3.49 -10.26 6.60
CA VAL A 158 -3.67 -10.76 5.24
C VAL A 158 -5.15 -10.78 4.92
N ALA A 159 -5.58 -10.03 3.92
CA ALA A 159 -6.96 -9.96 3.46
C ALA A 159 -7.09 -10.54 2.04
N LYS A 160 -8.21 -11.19 1.74
CA LYS A 160 -8.48 -11.82 0.45
C LYS A 160 -9.51 -10.99 -0.34
N SER A 161 -9.18 -10.64 -1.57
CA SER A 161 -10.12 -10.09 -2.57
C SER A 161 -10.67 -11.20 -3.47
N ASN A 162 -11.22 -10.89 -4.65
CA ASN A 162 -11.71 -11.92 -5.58
C ASN A 162 -10.57 -12.65 -6.33
N THR A 163 -9.41 -12.02 -6.48
CA THR A 163 -8.30 -12.49 -7.32
C THR A 163 -6.92 -12.39 -6.66
N CYS A 164 -6.78 -11.65 -5.56
CA CYS A 164 -5.51 -11.44 -4.89
C CYS A 164 -5.60 -11.42 -3.35
N LEU A 165 -4.43 -11.48 -2.72
CA LEU A 165 -4.22 -11.29 -1.30
C LEU A 165 -3.54 -9.94 -1.07
N VAL A 166 -4.12 -9.16 -0.16
CA VAL A 166 -3.55 -7.91 0.34
C VAL A 166 -2.83 -8.20 1.65
N VAL A 167 -1.54 -7.89 1.71
CA VAL A 167 -0.68 -8.20 2.86
C VAL A 167 -0.09 -6.90 3.42
N GLY A 168 -0.29 -6.67 4.71
CA GLY A 168 0.34 -5.57 5.44
C GLY A 168 1.07 -6.05 6.67
N ILE A 169 2.36 -5.73 6.78
CA ILE A 169 3.24 -6.16 7.88
C ILE A 169 3.76 -4.94 8.63
N TYR A 170 3.72 -5.02 9.95
CA TYR A 170 4.35 -4.05 10.85
C TYR A 170 5.34 -4.78 11.77
N ASP A 171 6.44 -4.11 12.06
CA ASP A 171 7.67 -4.71 12.61
C ASP A 171 7.97 -4.28 14.05
N ASN A 172 7.21 -3.31 14.58
CA ASN A 172 7.39 -2.79 15.93
C ASN A 172 6.05 -2.26 16.48
N ASP A 173 6.06 -1.84 17.75
CA ASP A 173 4.91 -1.34 18.50
C ASP A 173 4.49 0.10 18.19
N SER A 174 5.15 0.79 17.24
CA SER A 174 4.72 2.12 16.78
C SER A 174 3.47 2.08 15.91
N VAL A 175 3.13 0.90 15.37
CA VAL A 175 1.92 0.68 14.57
C VAL A 175 0.85 0.03 15.43
N GLN A 176 -0.30 0.68 15.53
CA GLN A 176 -1.46 0.09 16.18
C GLN A 176 -2.04 -1.03 15.29
N PRO A 177 -2.25 -2.27 15.80
CA PRO A 177 -2.76 -3.38 15.00
C PRO A 177 -4.11 -3.10 14.34
N ALA A 178 -4.96 -2.28 14.98
CA ALA A 178 -6.25 -1.87 14.42
C ALA A 178 -6.10 -0.98 13.17
N ASN A 179 -5.07 -0.12 13.12
CA ASN A 179 -4.78 0.71 11.95
C ASN A 179 -4.32 -0.15 10.79
N ASN A 180 -3.45 -1.13 11.05
CA ASN A 180 -3.06 -2.13 10.05
C ASN A 180 -4.27 -2.87 9.51
N THR A 181 -5.03 -3.51 10.40
CA THR A 181 -6.17 -4.36 10.00
C THR A 181 -7.16 -3.57 9.15
N SER A 182 -7.56 -2.39 9.61
CA SER A 182 -8.56 -1.61 8.91
C SER A 182 -8.06 -1.11 7.55
N GLN A 183 -6.82 -0.60 7.46
CA GLN A 183 -6.30 -0.14 6.17
C GLN A 183 -6.20 -1.26 5.14
N ILE A 184 -5.76 -2.46 5.56
CA ILE A 184 -5.66 -3.62 4.67
C ILE A 184 -7.05 -4.07 4.21
N CYS A 185 -8.05 -4.04 5.10
CA CYS A 185 -9.44 -4.33 4.75
C CYS A 185 -10.04 -3.28 3.81
N ASP A 186 -9.82 -1.98 4.06
CA ASP A 186 -10.32 -0.88 3.24
C ASP A 186 -9.77 -1.00 1.79
N ILE A 187 -8.47 -1.27 1.64
CA ILE A 187 -7.86 -1.50 0.32
C ILE A 187 -8.38 -2.78 -0.35
N ARG A 188 -8.57 -3.86 0.41
CA ARG A 188 -9.21 -5.08 -0.12
C ARG A 188 -10.62 -4.77 -0.64
N ASP A 189 -11.43 -4.02 0.08
CA ASP A 189 -12.81 -3.70 -0.32
C ASP A 189 -12.82 -2.87 -1.61
N HIS A 190 -11.90 -1.91 -1.74
CA HIS A 190 -11.72 -1.18 -3.00
C HIS A 190 -11.31 -2.08 -4.18
N LEU A 191 -10.43 -3.07 -3.94
CA LEU A 191 -10.05 -4.04 -4.98
C LEU A 191 -11.23 -4.91 -5.39
N VAL A 192 -12.03 -5.37 -4.42
CA VAL A 192 -13.26 -6.14 -4.67
C VAL A 192 -14.25 -5.34 -5.50
N ASP A 193 -14.49 -4.07 -5.15
CA ASP A 193 -15.37 -3.16 -5.88
C ASP A 193 -14.88 -2.89 -7.31
N ALA A 194 -13.56 -2.88 -7.52
CA ALA A 194 -12.93 -2.77 -8.82
C ALA A 194 -12.91 -4.09 -9.62
N GLY A 195 -13.43 -5.18 -9.07
CA GLY A 195 -13.51 -6.50 -9.71
C GLY A 195 -12.25 -7.37 -9.58
N TYR A 196 -11.35 -7.02 -8.64
CA TYR A 196 -10.14 -7.76 -8.30
C TYR A 196 -10.28 -8.58 -7.01
#